data_AF-A0A7K3WS09-F1
#
_entry.id   AF-A0A7K3WS09-F1
#
_cell.length_a   1.000
_cell.length_b   1.000
_cell.length_c   1.000
_cell.angle_alpha   90.00
_cell.angle_beta   90.00
_cell.angle_gamma   90.00
#
_symmetry.space_group_name_H-M   'P 1'
#
loop_
_entity.id
_entity.type
_entity.pdbx_description
1 polymer ?
#
loop_
_entity_poly.entity_id
_entity_poly.type
_entity_poly.pdbx_seq_one_letter_code
_entity_poly.pdbx_strand_id
1 'polypeptide(L)'
;MDEFEKYMRENEELFNNDEPAEGHEARFLHKLKQADEKKAKSAVDFWRVAAAIILLLVLAASVLIPRFNSPQDVQYSSMSLSDVSEDMANVELYYKSKLAAEYEKIDDLSKTDPLVKAYLDEIDTLNEEYQNLEATLYKSGTHDKVVLAMIENFRLRLALMEKLEAKKLNKTNIDSL
;
A
#
# COMPACT_ATOMS: atom_id res chain seq x y z
N MET A 1 -51.00 -43.96 25.91
CA MET A 1 -49.66 -44.57 25.97
C MET A 1 -48.93 -44.16 24.72
N ASP A 2 -47.72 -43.66 24.90
CA ASP A 2 -46.84 -43.26 23.80
C ASP A 2 -46.40 -44.51 23.01
N GLU A 3 -46.20 -44.38 21.71
CA GLU A 3 -45.83 -45.47 20.81
C GLU A 3 -44.50 -46.11 21.22
N PHE A 4 -43.59 -45.26 21.73
CA PHE A 4 -42.33 -45.68 22.34
C PHE A 4 -42.53 -46.52 23.61
N GLU A 5 -43.46 -46.10 24.47
CA GLU A 5 -43.79 -46.81 25.71
C GLU A 5 -44.39 -48.20 25.42
N LYS A 6 -45.19 -48.30 24.36
CA LYS A 6 -45.76 -49.55 23.88
C LYS A 6 -44.66 -50.46 23.32
N TYR A 7 -43.77 -49.92 22.48
CA TYR A 7 -42.64 -50.66 21.91
C TYR A 7 -41.71 -51.19 23.00
N MET A 8 -41.34 -50.37 23.98
CA MET A 8 -40.45 -50.78 25.07
C MET A 8 -41.07 -51.88 25.94
N ARG A 9 -42.38 -51.83 26.16
CA ARG A 9 -43.10 -52.82 26.96
C ARG A 9 -43.32 -54.14 26.23
N GLU A 10 -43.60 -54.08 24.92
CA GLU A 10 -43.73 -55.28 24.07
C GLU A 10 -42.39 -55.98 23.85
N ASN A 11 -41.28 -55.26 23.98
CA ASN A 11 -39.92 -55.77 23.78
C ASN A 11 -39.11 -55.83 25.09
N GLU A 12 -39.77 -55.76 26.25
CA GLU A 12 -39.12 -55.67 27.57
C GLU A 12 -38.14 -56.84 27.79
N GLU A 13 -38.49 -58.05 27.34
CA GLU A 13 -37.62 -59.23 27.44
C GLU A 13 -36.33 -59.15 26.61
N LEU A 14 -36.29 -58.33 25.54
CA LEU A 14 -35.06 -58.09 24.76
C LEU A 14 -34.07 -57.17 25.47
N PHE A 15 -34.58 -56.31 26.37
CA PHE A 15 -33.78 -55.37 27.13
C PHE A 15 -33.40 -55.90 28.52
N ASN A 16 -34.12 -56.93 29.00
CA ASN A 16 -33.92 -57.51 30.33
C ASN A 16 -33.05 -58.78 30.32
N ASN A 17 -32.19 -58.94 29.31
CA ASN A 17 -31.25 -60.06 29.22
C ASN A 17 -29.79 -59.58 29.26
N ASP A 18 -29.23 -59.73 30.46
CA ASP A 18 -27.85 -59.99 30.90
C ASP A 18 -26.64 -59.29 30.27
N GLU A 19 -25.63 -59.16 31.14
CA GLU A 19 -24.35 -58.47 30.99
C GLU A 19 -23.80 -58.36 29.56
N PRO A 20 -23.20 -57.20 29.20
CA PRO A 20 -22.63 -57.02 27.87
C PRO A 20 -21.61 -58.12 27.56
N ALA A 21 -21.66 -58.64 26.33
CA ALA A 21 -20.83 -59.76 25.88
C ALA A 21 -19.36 -59.62 26.31
N GLU A 22 -18.75 -60.72 26.77
CA GLU A 22 -17.39 -60.74 27.29
C GLU A 22 -16.39 -59.95 26.42
N GLY A 23 -15.54 -59.18 27.09
CA GLY A 23 -14.60 -58.27 26.44
C GLY A 23 -15.22 -56.98 25.91
N HIS A 24 -16.50 -56.68 26.18
CA HIS A 24 -17.09 -55.38 25.85
C HIS A 24 -16.31 -54.22 26.47
N GLU A 25 -15.95 -54.31 27.76
CA GLU A 25 -15.15 -53.30 28.44
C GLU A 25 -13.78 -53.13 27.78
N ALA A 26 -13.10 -54.22 27.43
CA ALA A 26 -11.82 -54.18 26.73
C ALA A 26 -11.96 -53.51 25.34
N ARG A 27 -13.01 -53.84 24.58
CA ARG A 27 -13.30 -53.19 23.28
C ARG A 27 -13.64 -51.71 23.45
N PHE A 28 -14.37 -51.36 24.50
CA PHE A 28 -14.73 -49.99 24.82
C PHE A 28 -13.50 -49.17 25.20
N LEU A 29 -12.67 -49.66 26.13
CA LEU A 29 -11.41 -49.04 26.53
C LEU A 29 -10.43 -48.92 25.37
N HIS A 30 -10.36 -49.91 24.48
CA HIS A 30 -9.55 -49.85 23.28
C HIS A 30 -10.03 -48.75 22.31
N LYS A 31 -11.36 -48.63 22.10
CA LYS A 31 -11.94 -47.54 21.31
C LYS A 31 -11.75 -46.16 21.97
N LEU A 32 -11.81 -46.09 23.30
CA LEU A 32 -11.58 -44.87 24.08
C LEU A 32 -10.13 -44.39 23.94
N LYS A 33 -9.15 -45.28 24.13
CA LYS A 33 -7.72 -44.96 23.93
C LYS A 33 -7.42 -44.50 22.50
N GLN A 34 -7.97 -45.15 21.49
CA GLN A 34 -7.80 -44.71 20.08
C GLN A 34 -8.46 -43.36 19.78
N ALA A 35 -9.50 -42.97 20.53
CA ALA A 35 -10.13 -41.67 20.38
C ALA A 35 -9.29 -40.55 21.02
N ASP A 36 -8.64 -40.82 22.16
CA ASP A 36 -7.71 -39.88 22.81
C ASP A 36 -6.43 -39.66 22.00
N GLU A 37 -5.91 -40.69 21.31
CA GLU A 37 -4.74 -40.55 20.44
C GLU A 37 -4.98 -39.72 19.17
N LYS A 38 -6.25 -39.45 18.81
CA LYS A 38 -6.63 -38.70 17.60
C LYS A 38 -6.85 -37.20 17.80
N LYS A 39 -6.46 -36.63 18.94
CA LYS A 39 -6.33 -35.17 19.14
C LYS A 39 -5.00 -34.89 19.84
N ALA A 40 -4.13 -33.99 19.41
CA ALA A 40 -4.26 -32.84 18.52
C ALA A 40 -3.01 -32.76 17.63
N LYS A 41 -3.17 -32.45 16.34
CA LYS A 41 -2.03 -31.90 15.59
C LYS A 41 -1.67 -30.59 16.29
N SER A 42 -0.49 -30.59 16.90
CA SER A 42 -0.08 -29.57 17.84
C SER A 42 0.01 -28.22 17.11
N ALA A 43 -0.57 -27.17 17.68
CA ALA A 43 -0.37 -25.79 17.22
C ALA A 43 1.12 -25.42 17.09
N VAL A 44 2.00 -26.18 17.78
CA VAL A 44 3.45 -26.12 17.66
C VAL A 44 3.94 -26.37 16.23
N ASP A 45 3.33 -27.27 15.45
CA ASP A 45 3.74 -27.52 14.06
C ASP A 45 3.41 -26.33 13.15
N PHE A 46 2.26 -25.68 13.35
CA PHE A 46 1.89 -24.50 12.59
C PHE A 46 2.81 -23.30 12.90
N TRP A 47 3.15 -23.10 14.17
CA TRP A 47 4.05 -22.02 14.58
C TRP A 47 5.49 -22.22 14.08
N ARG A 48 5.95 -23.48 13.99
CA ARG A 48 7.27 -23.78 13.42
C ARG A 48 7.32 -23.48 11.92
N VAL A 49 6.25 -23.81 11.18
CA VAL A 49 6.14 -23.46 9.76
C VAL A 49 6.06 -21.94 9.57
N ALA A 50 5.24 -21.25 10.37
CA ALA A 50 5.14 -19.79 10.32
C ALA A 50 6.48 -19.10 10.63
N ALA A 51 7.21 -19.57 11.65
CA ALA A 51 8.53 -19.05 11.99
C ALA A 51 9.56 -19.26 10.86
N ALA A 52 9.52 -20.42 10.19
CA ALA A 52 10.38 -20.70 9.04
C ALA A 52 10.07 -19.78 7.85
N ILE A 53 8.77 -19.52 7.58
CA ILE A 53 8.35 -18.59 6.52
C ILE A 53 8.78 -17.16 6.85
N ILE A 54 8.58 -16.70 8.09
CA ILE A 54 9.01 -15.37 8.52
C ILE A 54 10.53 -15.23 8.40
N LEU A 55 11.30 -16.24 8.82
CA LEU A 55 12.75 -16.22 8.67
C LEU A 55 13.17 -16.16 7.20
N LEU A 56 12.53 -16.91 6.31
CA LEU A 56 12.80 -16.84 4.87
C LEU A 56 12.43 -15.48 4.28
N LEU A 57 11.31 -14.88 4.69
CA LEU A 57 10.90 -13.54 4.26
C LEU A 57 11.88 -12.48 4.75
N VAL A 58 12.31 -12.55 6.01
CA VAL A 58 13.33 -11.64 6.58
C VAL A 58 14.67 -11.81 5.86
N LEU A 59 15.08 -13.04 5.55
CA LEU A 59 16.32 -13.30 4.82
C LEU A 59 16.24 -12.81 3.37
N ALA A 60 15.13 -13.09 2.67
CA ALA A 60 14.88 -12.59 1.32
C ALA A 60 14.82 -11.05 1.30
N ALA A 61 14.13 -10.44 2.25
CA ALA A 61 14.10 -9.01 2.46
C ALA A 61 15.51 -8.46 2.76
N SER A 62 16.31 -9.13 3.59
CA SER A 62 17.68 -8.69 3.90
C SER A 62 18.62 -8.71 2.70
N VAL A 63 18.34 -9.51 1.66
CA VAL A 63 19.12 -9.56 0.42
C VAL A 63 18.53 -8.64 -0.66
N LEU A 64 17.21 -8.50 -0.71
CA LEU A 64 16.51 -7.69 -1.72
C LEU A 64 16.44 -6.20 -1.33
N ILE A 65 16.15 -5.87 -0.08
CA ILE A 65 15.99 -4.49 0.40
C ILE A 65 17.28 -3.65 0.23
N PRO A 66 18.51 -4.16 0.47
CA PRO A 66 19.73 -3.41 0.20
C PRO A 66 20.01 -3.21 -1.30
N ARG A 67 19.36 -3.97 -2.20
CA ARG A 67 19.44 -3.69 -3.65
C ARG A 67 18.52 -2.55 -4.07
N PHE A 68 17.44 -2.32 -3.33
CA PHE A 68 16.56 -1.15 -3.51
C PHE A 68 17.02 0.06 -2.69
N ASN A 69 17.75 -0.15 -1.60
CA ASN A 69 18.35 0.87 -0.74
C ASN A 69 19.88 0.77 -0.77
N SER A 70 20.45 0.46 -1.92
CA SER A 70 21.86 0.78 -2.11
C SER A 70 21.91 2.29 -2.03
N PRO A 71 22.78 2.93 -1.22
CA PRO A 71 23.27 4.22 -1.64
C PRO A 71 23.95 3.92 -2.96
N GLN A 72 23.20 4.08 -4.05
CA GLN A 72 23.77 4.40 -5.33
C GLN A 72 24.83 5.43 -4.99
N ASP A 73 26.07 5.24 -5.42
CA ASP A 73 27.01 6.36 -5.47
C ASP A 73 26.27 7.46 -6.23
N VAL A 74 25.61 8.36 -5.49
CA VAL A 74 24.91 9.50 -6.05
C VAL A 74 26.05 10.40 -6.42
N GLN A 75 26.63 10.12 -7.58
CA GLN A 75 27.31 11.13 -8.33
C GLN A 75 26.21 12.17 -8.56
N TYR A 76 26.16 13.17 -7.68
CA TYR A 76 25.28 14.34 -7.79
C TYR A 76 25.54 14.89 -9.18
N SER A 77 24.70 14.52 -10.14
CA SER A 77 24.78 14.87 -11.55
C SER A 77 23.73 15.91 -11.91
N SER A 78 23.11 16.48 -10.88
CA SER A 78 22.14 17.56 -10.91
C SER A 78 22.51 18.60 -9.87
N MET A 79 22.19 19.85 -10.20
CA MET A 79 22.33 21.02 -9.35
C MET A 79 20.98 21.72 -9.36
N SER A 80 20.45 22.01 -8.18
CA SER A 80 19.19 22.73 -8.01
C SER A 80 19.43 24.24 -7.95
N LEU A 81 18.35 25.03 -7.97
CA LEU A 81 18.44 26.48 -7.75
C LEU A 81 19.04 26.79 -6.37
N SER A 82 18.72 25.98 -5.36
CA SER A 82 19.23 26.15 -3.99
C SER A 82 20.74 26.00 -3.86
N ASP A 83 21.38 25.30 -4.79
CA ASP A 83 22.83 25.13 -4.82
C ASP A 83 23.57 26.35 -5.42
N VAL A 84 22.85 27.29 -6.04
CA VAL A 84 23.42 28.48 -6.68
C VAL A 84 23.70 29.59 -5.66
N SER A 85 22.72 29.89 -4.80
CA SER A 85 22.85 30.89 -3.72
C SER A 85 21.73 30.75 -2.70
N GLU A 86 21.91 31.37 -1.52
CA GLU A 86 20.88 31.42 -0.47
C GLU A 86 19.58 32.10 -0.97
N ASP A 87 19.69 33.16 -1.76
CA ASP A 87 18.52 33.83 -2.36
C ASP A 87 17.77 32.87 -3.31
N MET A 88 18.49 32.08 -4.12
CA MET A 88 17.86 31.11 -5.02
C MET A 88 17.25 29.92 -4.26
N ALA A 89 17.82 29.53 -3.12
CA ALA A 89 17.21 28.54 -2.24
C ALA A 89 15.85 29.01 -1.71
N ASN A 90 15.75 30.29 -1.32
CA ASN A 90 14.48 30.89 -0.89
C ASN A 90 13.45 30.93 -2.02
N VAL A 91 13.88 31.25 -3.24
CA VAL A 91 13.01 31.22 -4.44
C VAL A 91 12.50 29.80 -4.72
N GLU A 92 13.38 28.81 -4.73
CA GLU A 92 13.00 27.41 -4.96
C GLU A 92 12.03 26.90 -3.90
N LEU A 93 12.30 27.20 -2.62
CA LEU A 93 11.42 26.84 -1.51
C LEU A 93 10.03 27.49 -1.65
N TYR A 94 9.98 28.76 -2.03
CA TYR A 94 8.72 29.47 -2.26
C TYR A 94 7.87 28.77 -3.33
N TYR A 95 8.44 28.46 -4.50
CA TYR A 95 7.67 27.82 -5.57
C TYR A 95 7.29 26.38 -5.25
N LYS A 96 8.20 25.58 -4.68
CA LYS A 96 7.89 24.20 -4.29
C LYS A 96 6.76 24.13 -3.25
N SER A 97 6.80 24.99 -2.24
CA SER A 97 5.75 25.03 -1.22
C SER A 97 4.39 25.46 -1.81
N LYS A 98 4.38 26.49 -2.67
CA LYS A 98 3.15 26.94 -3.32
C LYS A 98 2.58 25.87 -4.25
N LEU A 99 3.41 25.23 -5.08
CA LEU A 99 2.98 24.14 -5.95
C LEU A 99 2.42 22.95 -5.15
N ALA A 100 3.09 22.53 -4.08
CA ALA A 100 2.61 21.45 -3.21
C ALA A 100 1.20 21.75 -2.66
N ALA A 101 0.98 22.98 -2.17
CA ALA A 101 -0.33 23.41 -1.70
C ALA A 101 -1.40 23.40 -2.80
N GLU A 102 -1.06 23.73 -4.05
CA GLU A 102 -2.00 23.65 -5.18
C GLU A 102 -2.30 22.21 -5.60
N TYR A 103 -1.31 21.31 -5.61
CA TYR A 103 -1.51 19.90 -5.93
C TYR A 103 -2.50 19.23 -4.97
N GLU A 104 -2.44 19.53 -3.67
CA GLU A 104 -3.39 19.02 -2.68
C GLU A 104 -4.85 19.38 -3.01
N LYS A 105 -5.09 20.49 -3.71
CA LYS A 105 -6.44 20.94 -4.08
C LYS A 105 -7.01 20.25 -5.33
N ILE A 106 -6.18 19.53 -6.09
CA ILE A 106 -6.49 19.06 -7.45
C ILE A 106 -6.92 17.59 -7.54
N ASP A 107 -6.74 16.79 -6.48
CA ASP A 107 -6.92 15.32 -6.45
C ASP A 107 -8.24 14.80 -7.06
N ASP A 108 -9.35 15.56 -6.96
CA ASP A 108 -10.67 15.14 -7.46
C ASP A 108 -11.00 15.52 -8.92
N LEU A 109 -10.26 16.44 -9.56
CA LEU A 109 -10.71 17.07 -10.83
C LEU A 109 -10.25 16.36 -12.11
N SER A 110 -9.16 15.60 -12.05
CA SER A 110 -8.48 15.04 -13.22
C SER A 110 -9.33 14.04 -14.03
N LYS A 111 -10.37 13.46 -13.43
CA LYS A 111 -11.15 12.36 -14.02
C LYS A 111 -12.33 12.81 -14.90
N THR A 112 -12.75 14.07 -14.83
CA THR A 112 -14.03 14.50 -15.43
C THR A 112 -13.94 15.56 -16.52
N ASP A 113 -12.81 16.26 -16.69
CA ASP A 113 -12.67 17.35 -17.67
C ASP A 113 -11.42 17.18 -18.54
N PRO A 114 -11.56 16.97 -19.86
CA PRO A 114 -10.43 16.80 -20.78
C PRO A 114 -9.45 17.99 -20.81
N LEU A 115 -9.93 19.21 -20.58
CA LEU A 115 -9.06 20.39 -20.54
C LEU A 115 -8.23 20.42 -19.24
N VAL A 116 -8.82 20.00 -18.11
CA VAL A 116 -8.08 19.84 -16.85
C VAL A 116 -6.96 18.83 -17.03
N LYS A 117 -7.26 17.69 -17.68
CA LYS A 117 -6.25 16.69 -17.98
C LYS A 117 -5.10 17.25 -18.83
N ALA A 118 -5.41 17.99 -19.89
CA ALA A 118 -4.39 18.61 -20.74
C ALA A 118 -3.48 19.59 -19.98
N TYR A 119 -4.03 20.34 -19.02
CA TYR A 119 -3.20 21.21 -18.16
C TYR A 119 -2.29 20.43 -17.22
N LEU A 120 -2.76 19.30 -16.67
CA LEU A 120 -1.93 18.44 -15.83
C LEU A 120 -0.81 17.79 -16.64
N ASP A 121 -1.09 17.30 -17.85
CA ASP A 121 -0.09 16.74 -18.76
C ASP A 121 1.00 17.79 -19.10
N GLU A 122 0.61 19.06 -19.30
CA GLU A 122 1.56 20.16 -19.52
C GLU A 122 2.41 20.47 -18.28
N ILE A 123 1.81 20.44 -17.09
CA ILE A 123 2.54 20.61 -15.83
C ILE A 123 3.58 19.51 -15.64
N ASP A 124 3.24 18.26 -15.98
CA ASP A 124 4.16 17.13 -15.92
C ASP A 124 5.31 17.28 -16.91
N THR A 125 5.02 17.76 -18.12
CA THR A 125 6.05 18.10 -19.11
C THR A 125 7.01 19.17 -18.59
N LEU A 126 6.49 20.22 -17.94
CA LEU A 126 7.32 21.24 -17.30
C LEU A 126 8.13 20.69 -16.12
N ASN A 127 7.60 19.71 -15.36
CA ASN A 127 8.35 19.04 -14.28
C ASN A 127 9.57 18.29 -14.85
N GLU A 128 9.40 17.57 -15.95
CA GLU A 128 10.50 16.87 -16.63
C GLU A 128 11.53 17.85 -17.20
N GLU A 129 11.09 18.97 -17.79
CA GLU A 129 11.98 20.02 -18.27
C GLU A 129 12.82 20.61 -17.13
N TYR A 130 12.23 20.81 -15.94
CA TYR A 130 12.97 21.29 -14.77
C TYR A 130 14.11 20.34 -14.37
N GLN A 131 13.87 19.03 -14.37
CA GLN A 131 14.92 18.03 -14.09
C GLN A 131 16.06 18.08 -15.12
N ASN A 132 15.72 18.31 -16.39
CA ASN A 132 16.73 18.50 -17.44
C ASN A 132 17.53 19.79 -17.22
N LEU A 133 16.89 20.85 -16.74
CA LEU A 133 17.56 22.11 -16.38
C LEU A 133 18.50 21.91 -15.18
N GLU A 134 18.13 21.11 -14.17
CA GLU A 134 19.04 20.78 -13.04
C GLU A 134 20.30 20.06 -13.51
N ALA A 135 20.16 19.09 -14.42
CA ALA A 135 21.29 18.39 -15.03
C ALA A 135 22.13 19.32 -15.93
N THR A 136 21.49 20.28 -16.60
CA THR A 136 22.18 21.29 -17.42
C THR A 136 22.94 22.28 -16.54
N LEU A 137 22.34 22.71 -15.42
CA LEU A 137 22.93 23.64 -14.47
C LEU A 137 24.22 23.07 -13.90
N TYR A 138 24.21 21.78 -13.52
CA TYR A 138 25.38 21.04 -13.05
C TYR A 138 26.52 20.98 -14.09
N LYS A 139 26.18 20.82 -15.37
CA LYS A 139 27.17 20.68 -16.47
C LYS A 139 27.68 22.00 -17.03
N SER A 140 26.90 23.08 -16.89
CA SER A 140 27.20 24.37 -17.52
C SER A 140 28.14 25.22 -16.65
N GLY A 141 29.02 26.01 -17.28
CA GLY A 141 29.83 27.03 -16.59
C GLY A 141 29.24 28.45 -16.62
N THR A 142 28.09 28.63 -17.29
CA THR A 142 27.35 29.91 -17.37
C THR A 142 25.91 29.70 -16.89
N HIS A 143 25.70 29.93 -15.60
CA HIS A 143 24.48 29.51 -14.89
C HIS A 143 23.28 30.45 -15.12
N ASP A 144 23.50 31.74 -15.38
CA ASP A 144 22.43 32.76 -15.37
C ASP A 144 21.24 32.42 -16.28
N LYS A 145 21.51 31.93 -17.50
CA LYS A 145 20.43 31.55 -18.45
C LYS A 145 19.66 30.32 -17.98
N VAL A 146 20.36 29.35 -17.38
CA VAL A 146 19.75 28.12 -16.88
C VAL A 146 18.92 28.43 -15.63
N VAL A 147 19.45 29.25 -14.72
CA VAL A 147 18.74 29.77 -13.54
C VAL A 147 17.47 30.51 -13.93
N LEU A 148 17.54 31.40 -14.93
CA LEU A 148 16.35 32.10 -15.44
C LEU A 148 15.32 31.13 -16.03
N ALA A 149 15.76 30.12 -16.79
CA ALA A 149 14.86 29.10 -17.33
C ALA A 149 14.20 28.26 -16.22
N MET A 150 14.94 27.92 -15.16
CA MET A 150 14.39 27.19 -14.00
C MET A 150 13.33 28.02 -13.26
N ILE A 151 13.57 29.32 -13.06
CA ILE A 151 12.59 30.22 -12.46
C ILE A 151 11.35 30.37 -13.35
N GLU A 152 11.53 30.49 -14.66
CA GLU A 152 10.41 30.62 -15.60
C GLU A 152 9.57 29.34 -15.64
N ASN A 153 10.20 28.18 -15.63
CA ASN A 153 9.51 26.90 -15.53
C ASN A 153 8.65 26.80 -14.26
N PHE A 154 9.15 27.26 -13.10
CA PHE A 154 8.35 27.35 -11.88
C PHE A 154 7.13 28.27 -12.04
N ARG A 155 7.31 29.44 -12.66
CA ARG A 155 6.22 30.39 -12.92
C ARG A 155 5.14 29.80 -13.81
N LEU A 156 5.55 29.10 -14.88
CA LEU A 156 4.62 28.47 -15.81
C LEU A 156 3.78 27.39 -15.12
N ARG A 157 4.42 26.49 -14.36
CA ARG A 157 3.71 25.45 -13.58
C ARG A 157 2.70 26.07 -12.63
N LEU A 158 3.10 27.10 -11.91
CA LEU A 158 2.23 27.78 -10.96
C LEU A 158 1.05 28.49 -11.65
N ALA A 159 1.29 29.15 -12.79
CA ALA A 159 0.23 29.80 -13.56
C ALA A 159 -0.79 28.80 -14.12
N LEU A 160 -0.36 27.59 -14.47
CA LEU A 160 -1.27 26.51 -14.87
C LEU A 160 -2.11 26.02 -13.68
N MET A 161 -1.52 25.89 -12.49
CA MET A 161 -2.25 25.55 -11.27
C MET A 161 -3.33 26.58 -10.91
N GLU A 162 -2.98 27.87 -10.97
CA GLU A 162 -3.94 28.96 -10.69
C GLU A 162 -5.12 28.95 -11.68
N LYS A 163 -4.87 28.60 -12.95
CA LYS A 163 -5.94 28.41 -13.95
C LYS A 163 -6.84 27.21 -13.63
N LEU A 164 -6.25 26.11 -13.16
CA LEU A 164 -7.00 24.92 -12.73
C LEU A 164 -7.89 25.22 -11.53
N GLU A 165 -7.37 25.95 -10.53
CA GLU A 165 -8.13 26.37 -9.34
C GLU A 165 -9.31 27.28 -9.72
N ALA A 166 -9.08 28.27 -10.58
CA ALA A 166 -10.15 29.15 -11.07
C ALA A 166 -11.26 28.37 -11.79
N LYS A 167 -10.90 27.34 -12.55
CA LYS A 167 -11.88 26.49 -13.24
C LYS A 167 -12.68 25.62 -12.27
N LYS A 168 -12.07 25.12 -11.19
CA LYS A 168 -12.77 24.40 -10.11
C LYS A 168 -13.87 25.26 -9.51
N LEU A 169 -13.53 26.49 -9.11
CA LEU A 169 -14.45 27.42 -8.45
C LEU A 169 -15.67 27.75 -9.33
N ASN A 170 -15.46 27.95 -10.63
CA ASN A 170 -16.54 28.20 -11.56
C ASN A 170 -17.48 26.99 -11.73
N LYS A 171 -16.96 25.76 -11.72
CA LYS A 171 -17.78 24.55 -11.82
C LYS A 171 -18.65 24.36 -10.57
N THR A 172 -18.10 24.56 -9.37
CA THR A 172 -18.87 24.48 -8.11
C THR A 172 -20.02 25.49 -8.00
N ASN A 173 -19.89 26.68 -8.60
CA ASN A 173 -20.96 27.68 -8.60
C ASN A 173 -22.09 27.36 -9.59
N ILE A 174 -21.83 26.52 -10.61
CA ILE A 174 -22.84 26.11 -11.60
C ILE A 174 -23.59 24.86 -11.11
N ASP A 175 -22.90 23.94 -10.44
CA ASP A 175 -23.52 22.70 -9.90
C ASP A 175 -24.35 22.93 -8.62
N SER A 176 -24.37 24.16 -8.08
CA SER A 176 -25.13 24.57 -6.87
C SER A 176 -26.38 25.41 -7.18
N LEU A 177 -26.77 25.53 -8.45
CA LEU A 177 -28.01 26.16 -8.94
C LEU A 177 -28.94 25.11 -9.57
#